data_AF-A0A534T990-F1
#
_entry.id   AF-A0A534T990-F1
#
_cell.length_a   1.000
_cell.length_b   1.000
_cell.length_c   1.000
_cell.angle_alpha   90.00
_cell.angle_beta   90.00
_cell.angle_gamma   90.00
#
_symmetry.space_group_name_H-M   'P 1'
#
loop_
_entity.id
_entity.type
_entity.pdbx_description
1 polymer ?
#
loop_
_entity_poly.entity_id
_entity_poly.type
_entity_poly.pdbx_seq_one_letter_code
_entity_poly.pdbx_strand_id
1 'polypeptide(L)'
;MTRQVLSSSLLTIAFVLSGCGQRKPDFTVRGVGIVLNTSAPFVHSADFPGRIESTIDAALRFWSGSWDDIDGATIFLEDNQYVTCNISTTALGCFESGAIHITTRDPGLGTWRCVEETVLVHEIGHAVVGDVNHDDPRWMDFVPVLEVLNGRSGYTDGGEMSCPIYVNVWRHNLHSP
;
A
#
# COMPACT_ATOMS: atom_id res chain seq x y z
N MET A 1 -24.00 69.60 -26.23
CA MET A 1 -24.73 68.34 -25.97
C MET A 1 -23.75 67.20 -26.14
N THR A 2 -23.22 66.67 -25.05
CA THR A 2 -22.14 65.67 -25.06
C THR A 2 -22.63 64.46 -24.28
N ARG A 3 -22.86 63.36 -24.97
CA ARG A 3 -23.18 62.03 -24.40
C ARG A 3 -21.89 61.24 -24.21
N GLN A 4 -21.99 60.21 -23.36
CA GLN A 4 -21.16 58.99 -23.21
C GLN A 4 -20.40 58.91 -21.87
N VAL A 5 -20.30 57.79 -21.15
CA VAL A 5 -20.79 56.39 -21.30
C VAL A 5 -20.83 55.81 -19.86
N LEU A 6 -21.86 55.02 -19.55
CA LEU A 6 -21.95 54.24 -18.30
C LEU A 6 -20.97 53.05 -18.38
N SER A 7 -20.02 53.00 -17.46
CA SER A 7 -19.06 51.89 -17.33
C SER A 7 -19.68 50.77 -16.50
N SER A 8 -20.04 49.67 -17.17
CA SER A 8 -20.50 48.44 -16.51
C SER A 8 -19.30 47.65 -16.00
N SER A 9 -19.06 47.70 -14.69
CA SER A 9 -18.06 46.84 -14.04
C SER A 9 -18.56 45.40 -13.97
N LEU A 10 -17.93 44.53 -14.76
CA LEU A 10 -18.10 43.08 -14.71
C LEU A 10 -17.49 42.54 -13.41
N LEU A 11 -18.33 42.07 -12.50
CA LEU A 11 -17.95 41.35 -11.29
C LEU A 11 -17.54 39.93 -11.69
N THR A 12 -16.24 39.66 -11.80
CA THR A 12 -15.72 38.31 -12.06
C THR A 12 -15.85 37.48 -10.79
N ILE A 13 -16.85 36.60 -10.73
CA ILE A 13 -16.99 35.59 -9.68
C ILE A 13 -15.89 34.54 -9.92
N ALA A 14 -14.86 34.56 -9.07
CA ALA A 14 -13.87 33.51 -9.03
C ALA A 14 -14.51 32.24 -8.45
N PHE A 15 -14.80 31.26 -9.32
CA PHE A 15 -15.15 29.90 -8.90
C PHE A 15 -13.92 29.25 -8.26
N VAL A 16 -13.91 29.19 -6.92
CA VAL A 16 -13.01 28.30 -6.19
C VAL A 16 -13.58 26.89 -6.37
N LEU A 17 -13.08 26.18 -7.38
CA LEU A 17 -13.27 24.73 -7.50
C LEU A 17 -12.56 24.09 -6.31
N SER A 18 -13.31 23.83 -5.23
CA SER A 18 -12.93 22.89 -4.18
C SER A 18 -12.92 21.50 -4.80
N GLY A 19 -11.86 21.19 -5.56
CA GLY A 19 -11.59 19.85 -6.05
C GLY A 19 -11.52 18.92 -4.84
N CYS A 20 -12.25 17.81 -4.91
CA CYS A 20 -12.13 16.70 -3.98
C CYS A 20 -10.66 16.25 -3.96
N GLY A 21 -9.87 16.83 -3.07
CA GLY A 21 -8.43 16.60 -3.01
C GLY A 21 -8.20 15.18 -2.52
N GLN A 22 -7.72 14.30 -3.41
CA GLN A 22 -7.12 13.04 -2.98
C GLN A 22 -6.08 13.37 -1.90
N ARG A 23 -6.13 12.62 -0.79
CA ARG A 23 -5.15 12.78 0.29
C ARG A 23 -3.76 12.64 -0.31
N LYS A 24 -2.89 13.62 -0.05
CA LYS A 24 -1.50 13.54 -0.48
C LYS A 24 -0.80 12.41 0.28
N PRO A 25 0.13 11.69 -0.36
CA PRO A 25 0.99 10.73 0.33
C PRO A 25 1.71 11.37 1.52
N ASP A 26 1.85 10.60 2.60
CA ASP A 26 2.63 11.01 3.78
C ASP A 26 4.13 11.08 3.42
N PHE A 27 4.60 10.21 2.52
CA PHE A 27 5.88 10.32 1.83
C PHE A 27 5.86 9.53 0.50
N THR A 28 6.94 9.59 -0.26
CA THR A 28 7.10 8.82 -1.50
C THR A 28 8.38 7.98 -1.49
N VAL A 29 8.33 6.84 -2.17
CA VAL A 29 9.47 5.96 -2.41
C VAL A 29 9.53 5.70 -3.90
N ARG A 30 10.55 6.24 -4.59
CA ARG A 30 10.75 6.05 -6.04
C ARG A 30 9.49 6.31 -6.89
N GLY A 31 8.72 7.35 -6.55
CA GLY A 31 7.48 7.71 -7.27
C GLY A 31 6.22 7.05 -6.71
N VAL A 32 6.34 5.98 -5.91
CA VAL A 32 5.21 5.34 -5.23
C VAL A 32 4.82 6.17 -4.00
N GLY A 33 3.55 6.53 -3.88
CA GLY A 33 3.01 7.23 -2.72
C GLY A 33 2.75 6.29 -1.56
N ILE A 34 3.20 6.63 -0.35
CA ILE A 34 2.88 5.88 0.88
C ILE A 34 1.93 6.71 1.73
N VAL A 35 0.79 6.12 2.10
CA VAL A 35 -0.21 6.73 2.97
C VAL A 35 -0.34 5.92 4.25
N LEU A 36 -0.15 6.59 5.38
CA LEU A 36 -0.21 6.01 6.72
C LEU A 36 -1.56 6.34 7.37
N ASN A 37 -2.43 5.32 7.39
CA ASN A 37 -3.73 5.32 8.07
C ASN A 37 -3.72 4.29 9.20
N THR A 38 -2.64 4.28 9.98
CA THR A 38 -2.36 3.23 10.96
C THR A 38 -1.63 3.79 12.17
N SER A 39 -1.80 3.13 13.31
CA SER A 39 -1.05 3.35 14.55
C SER A 39 0.01 2.28 14.81
N ALA A 40 0.26 1.37 13.85
CA ALA A 40 1.20 0.27 14.03
C ALA A 40 2.64 0.80 14.30
N PRO A 41 3.33 0.36 15.36
CA PRO A 41 4.56 1.00 15.83
C PRO A 41 5.67 1.09 14.77
N PHE A 42 5.74 0.12 13.85
CA PHE A 42 6.78 0.09 12.82
C PHE A 42 6.71 1.24 11.82
N VAL A 43 5.57 1.93 11.66
CA VAL A 43 5.47 3.08 10.74
C VAL A 43 6.11 4.35 11.31
N HIS A 44 6.37 4.37 12.61
CA HIS A 44 6.96 5.49 13.32
C HIS A 44 8.47 5.33 13.53
N SER A 45 9.05 4.18 13.13
CA SER A 45 10.49 3.96 13.23
C SER A 45 11.23 4.80 12.19
N ALA A 46 12.44 5.26 12.55
CA ALA A 46 13.25 6.11 11.67
C ALA A 46 13.71 5.39 10.38
N ASP A 47 13.78 4.06 10.41
CA ASP A 47 14.16 3.22 9.26
C ASP A 47 12.97 2.85 8.36
N PHE A 48 11.72 3.19 8.74
CA PHE A 48 10.52 2.74 8.04
C PHE A 48 10.51 3.05 6.52
N PRO A 49 10.89 4.25 6.04
CA PRO A 49 10.96 4.51 4.60
C PRO A 49 11.91 3.57 3.85
N GLY A 50 13.08 3.27 4.43
CA GLY A 50 14.03 2.32 3.84
C GLY A 50 13.54 0.87 3.94
N ARG A 51 12.81 0.54 5.01
CA ARG A 51 12.19 -0.78 5.19
C ARG A 51 11.15 -1.05 4.12
N ILE A 52 10.19 -0.15 3.93
CA ILE A 52 9.16 -0.33 2.91
C ILE A 52 9.77 -0.33 1.50
N GLU A 53 10.76 0.51 1.20
CA GLU A 53 11.50 0.47 -0.07
C GLU A 53 12.10 -0.91 -0.32
N SER A 54 12.88 -1.44 0.64
CA SER A 54 13.55 -2.74 0.47
C SER A 54 12.58 -3.94 0.38
N THR A 55 11.41 -3.83 1.02
CA THR A 55 10.36 -4.85 0.94
C THR A 55 9.68 -4.83 -0.42
N ILE A 56 9.38 -3.65 -0.97
CA ILE A 56 8.89 -3.50 -2.33
C ILE A 56 9.93 -4.03 -3.32
N ASP A 57 11.20 -3.68 -3.15
CA ASP A 57 12.30 -4.14 -4.00
C ASP A 57 12.41 -5.67 -4.05
N ALA A 58 12.27 -6.33 -2.89
CA ALA A 58 12.30 -7.78 -2.79
C ALA A 58 11.08 -8.43 -3.46
N ALA A 59 9.89 -7.86 -3.26
CA ALA A 59 8.66 -8.34 -3.88
C ALA A 59 8.71 -8.20 -5.41
N LEU A 60 9.12 -7.03 -5.93
CA LEU A 60 9.27 -6.80 -7.36
C LEU A 60 10.21 -7.83 -8.00
N ARG A 61 11.38 -8.07 -7.39
CA ARG A 61 12.34 -9.08 -7.90
C ARG A 61 11.75 -10.49 -7.91
N PHE A 62 11.01 -10.87 -6.86
CA PHE A 62 10.34 -12.17 -6.79
C PHE A 62 9.29 -12.34 -7.90
N TRP A 63 8.52 -11.29 -8.16
CA TRP A 63 7.52 -11.26 -9.22
C TRP A 63 8.08 -11.03 -10.62
N SER A 64 9.41 -10.91 -10.75
CA SER A 64 10.08 -10.57 -12.02
C SER A 64 9.63 -9.21 -12.58
N GLY A 65 9.17 -8.32 -11.71
CA GLY A 65 8.80 -6.95 -12.02
C GLY A 65 9.90 -5.94 -11.70
N SER A 66 9.51 -4.68 -11.75
CA SER A 66 10.35 -3.49 -11.64
C SER A 66 9.54 -2.34 -11.04
N TRP A 67 10.22 -1.24 -10.68
CA TRP A 67 9.53 -0.05 -10.17
C TRP A 67 8.57 0.58 -11.18
N ASP A 68 8.79 0.37 -12.47
CA ASP A 68 7.93 0.89 -13.53
C ASP A 68 6.55 0.22 -13.51
N ASP A 69 6.44 -1.03 -13.02
CA ASP A 69 5.18 -1.77 -12.93
C ASP A 69 4.24 -1.20 -11.84
N ILE A 70 4.79 -0.42 -10.92
CA ILE A 70 4.05 0.25 -9.83
C ILE A 70 4.25 1.77 -9.84
N ASP A 71 4.73 2.34 -10.94
CA ASP A 71 4.95 3.78 -11.03
C ASP A 71 3.64 4.55 -10.85
N GLY A 72 3.70 5.62 -10.05
CA GLY A 72 2.54 6.43 -9.65
C GLY A 72 1.53 5.71 -8.75
N ALA A 73 1.76 4.45 -8.37
CA ALA A 73 0.87 3.74 -7.46
C ALA A 73 0.87 4.36 -6.05
N THR A 74 -0.20 4.15 -5.30
CA THR A 74 -0.28 4.54 -3.87
C THR A 74 -0.51 3.32 -2.99
N ILE A 75 0.29 3.17 -1.94
CA ILE A 75 0.18 2.12 -0.94
C ILE A 75 -0.42 2.70 0.33
N PHE A 76 -1.56 2.17 0.76
CA PHE A 76 -2.27 2.54 1.97
C PHE A 76 -2.03 1.49 3.05
N LEU A 77 -1.46 1.91 4.17
CA LEU A 77 -1.31 1.08 5.37
C LEU A 77 -2.45 1.43 6.34
N GLU A 78 -3.35 0.49 6.56
CA GLU A 78 -4.61 0.72 7.28
C GLU A 78 -4.67 0.00 8.63
N ASP A 79 -5.15 0.69 9.66
CA ASP A 79 -5.29 0.13 11.01
C ASP A 79 -6.42 -0.90 11.16
N ASN A 80 -7.21 -1.11 10.10
CA ASN A 80 -8.32 -2.06 10.11
C ASN A 80 -7.79 -3.50 10.13
N GLN A 81 -8.57 -4.44 10.66
CA GLN A 81 -8.25 -5.88 10.55
C GLN A 81 -8.51 -6.44 9.15
N TYR A 82 -9.34 -5.75 8.38
CA TYR A 82 -9.66 -6.08 7.00
C TYR A 82 -9.79 -4.80 6.19
N VAL A 83 -9.40 -4.86 4.91
CA VAL A 83 -9.71 -3.82 3.93
C VAL A 83 -11.02 -4.15 3.22
N THR A 84 -11.73 -3.11 2.79
CA THR A 84 -12.91 -3.27 1.92
C THR A 84 -12.47 -3.06 0.48
N CYS A 85 -12.60 -4.11 -0.31
CA CYS A 85 -12.28 -4.13 -1.73
C CYS A 85 -13.52 -4.57 -2.51
N ASN A 86 -13.57 -4.31 -3.81
CA ASN A 86 -14.75 -4.51 -4.66
C ASN A 86 -15.39 -5.91 -4.55
N ILE A 87 -14.60 -6.94 -4.22
CA ILE A 87 -15.04 -8.33 -4.14
C ILE A 87 -15.01 -8.93 -2.72
N SER A 88 -14.48 -8.21 -1.72
CA SER A 88 -14.29 -8.77 -0.37
C SER A 88 -14.27 -7.68 0.71
N THR A 89 -14.93 -7.95 1.83
CA THR A 89 -14.87 -7.12 3.04
C THR A 89 -14.00 -7.70 4.14
N THR A 90 -13.34 -8.84 3.87
CA THR A 90 -12.53 -9.58 4.84
C THR A 90 -11.13 -9.87 4.30
N ALA A 91 -10.64 -9.08 3.35
CA ALA A 91 -9.30 -9.24 2.80
C ALA A 91 -8.27 -8.54 3.69
N LEU A 92 -7.05 -9.08 3.77
CA LEU A 92 -5.91 -8.42 4.44
C LEU A 92 -5.25 -7.36 3.55
N GLY A 93 -5.54 -7.40 2.24
CA GLY A 93 -5.10 -6.42 1.27
C GLY A 93 -5.85 -6.57 -0.05
N CYS A 94 -5.67 -5.59 -0.93
CA CYS A 94 -6.05 -5.68 -2.32
C CYS A 94 -5.29 -4.68 -3.18
N PHE A 95 -5.18 -5.01 -4.46
CA PHE A 95 -4.77 -4.09 -5.51
C PHE A 95 -5.97 -3.66 -6.36
N GLU A 96 -6.23 -2.35 -6.45
CA GLU A 96 -7.28 -1.76 -7.27
C GLU A 96 -6.75 -0.53 -8.03
N SER A 97 -6.68 -0.62 -9.36
CA SER A 97 -6.43 0.53 -10.26
C SER A 97 -5.33 1.50 -9.79
N GLY A 98 -4.13 0.99 -9.51
CA GLY A 98 -2.99 1.81 -9.06
C GLY A 98 -2.98 2.13 -7.56
N ALA A 99 -3.88 1.54 -6.78
CA ALA A 99 -3.86 1.59 -5.32
C ALA A 99 -3.64 0.20 -4.73
N ILE A 100 -2.71 0.08 -3.78
CA ILE A 100 -2.52 -1.10 -2.95
C ILE A 100 -3.00 -0.76 -1.55
N HIS A 101 -3.99 -1.48 -1.05
CA HIS A 101 -4.46 -1.37 0.33
C HIS A 101 -3.97 -2.57 1.11
N ILE A 102 -3.39 -2.36 2.29
CA ILE A 102 -2.96 -3.44 3.18
C ILE A 102 -3.31 -3.11 4.62
N THR A 103 -3.68 -4.14 5.38
CA THR A 103 -3.90 -4.02 6.82
C THR A 103 -2.59 -4.05 7.58
N THR A 104 -2.53 -3.30 8.68
CA THR A 104 -1.46 -3.39 9.68
C THR A 104 -1.84 -4.27 10.87
N ARG A 105 -2.95 -5.00 10.76
CA ARG A 105 -3.48 -5.90 11.79
C ARG A 105 -3.99 -7.18 11.17
N ASP A 106 -3.73 -8.27 11.87
CA ASP A 106 -4.29 -9.59 11.65
C ASP A 106 -5.43 -9.87 12.64
N PRO A 107 -6.50 -10.55 12.22
CA PRO A 107 -7.56 -11.01 13.11
C PRO A 107 -7.10 -12.04 14.16
N GLY A 108 -6.11 -12.87 13.84
CA GLY A 108 -5.60 -13.94 14.72
C GLY A 108 -4.32 -13.58 15.47
N LEU A 109 -3.48 -12.71 14.91
CA LEU A 109 -2.15 -12.37 15.44
C LEU A 109 -2.07 -10.98 16.08
N GLY A 110 -3.02 -10.09 15.78
CA GLY A 110 -3.02 -8.70 16.27
C GLY A 110 -2.23 -7.76 15.36
N THR A 111 -1.65 -6.70 15.93
CA THR A 111 -0.89 -5.71 15.15
C THR A 111 0.42 -6.30 14.64
N TRP A 112 0.68 -6.15 13.34
CA TRP A 112 1.95 -6.56 12.73
C TRP A 112 3.12 -5.77 13.31
N ARG A 113 4.27 -6.42 13.46
CA ARG A 113 5.46 -5.79 14.05
C ARG A 113 6.34 -5.11 13.02
N CYS A 114 6.11 -5.35 11.74
CA CYS A 114 6.92 -4.85 10.64
C CYS A 114 6.11 -4.89 9.33
N VAL A 115 6.59 -4.20 8.30
CA VAL A 115 5.89 -4.15 7.00
C VAL A 115 5.93 -5.48 6.26
N GLU A 116 6.95 -6.31 6.50
CA GLU A 116 7.15 -7.62 5.88
C GLU A 116 6.14 -8.65 6.37
N GLU A 117 5.52 -8.45 7.53
CA GLU A 117 4.42 -9.29 8.01
C GLU A 117 3.12 -9.08 7.22
N THR A 118 2.96 -7.91 6.61
CA THR A 118 1.76 -7.56 5.85
C THR A 118 1.66 -8.37 4.56
N VAL A 119 0.49 -8.34 3.92
CA VAL A 119 0.29 -8.90 2.57
C VAL A 119 0.91 -8.08 1.44
N LEU A 120 1.74 -7.06 1.72
CA LEU A 120 2.31 -6.20 0.68
C LEU A 120 3.03 -6.98 -0.44
N VAL A 121 3.78 -8.01 -0.08
CA VAL A 121 4.50 -8.87 -1.05
C VAL A 121 3.52 -9.57 -1.99
N HIS A 122 2.35 -9.97 -1.48
CA HIS A 122 1.27 -10.57 -2.26
C HIS A 122 0.62 -9.55 -3.20
N GLU A 123 0.25 -8.37 -2.69
CA GLU A 123 -0.44 -7.35 -3.50
C GLU A 123 0.43 -6.78 -4.63
N ILE A 124 1.74 -6.70 -4.43
CA ILE A 124 2.68 -6.35 -5.51
C ILE A 124 2.63 -7.39 -6.63
N GLY A 125 2.39 -8.67 -6.31
CA GLY A 125 2.20 -9.72 -7.30
C GLY A 125 1.02 -9.45 -8.23
N HIS A 126 -0.09 -8.94 -7.69
CA HIS A 126 -1.25 -8.56 -8.50
C HIS A 126 -0.93 -7.38 -9.41
N ALA A 127 -0.19 -6.39 -8.91
CA ALA A 127 0.23 -5.24 -9.71
C ALA A 127 1.16 -5.64 -10.88
N VAL A 128 2.10 -6.55 -10.63
CA VAL A 128 3.12 -6.96 -11.61
C VAL A 128 2.60 -8.00 -12.61
N VAL A 129 1.95 -9.06 -12.12
CA VAL A 129 1.54 -10.21 -12.95
C VAL A 129 0.15 -9.98 -13.57
N GLY A 130 -0.70 -9.18 -12.92
CA GLY A 130 -2.11 -8.99 -13.34
C GLY A 130 -2.95 -10.26 -13.20
N ASP A 131 -2.46 -11.26 -12.47
CA ASP A 131 -3.12 -12.55 -12.27
C ASP A 131 -4.08 -12.48 -11.08
N VAL A 132 -5.37 -12.39 -11.41
CA VAL A 132 -6.46 -12.30 -10.42
C VAL A 132 -6.88 -13.65 -9.84
N ASN A 133 -6.47 -14.77 -10.44
CA ASN A 133 -6.92 -16.11 -10.08
C ASN A 133 -5.84 -16.95 -9.37
N HIS A 134 -4.63 -16.40 -9.24
CA HIS A 134 -3.46 -17.08 -8.71
C HIS A 134 -3.06 -18.32 -9.51
N ASP A 135 -3.08 -18.20 -10.84
CA ASP A 135 -2.66 -19.24 -11.77
C ASP A 135 -1.12 -19.38 -11.89
N ASP A 136 -0.36 -18.32 -11.63
CA ASP A 136 1.11 -18.37 -11.58
C ASP A 136 1.59 -19.28 -10.42
N PRO A 137 2.44 -20.30 -10.66
CA PRO A 137 2.87 -21.22 -9.60
C PRO A 137 3.59 -20.52 -8.43
N ARG A 138 4.17 -19.33 -8.64
CA ARG A 138 4.84 -18.54 -7.60
C ARG A 138 3.89 -18.10 -6.48
N TRP A 139 2.58 -18.00 -6.73
CA TRP A 139 1.58 -17.74 -5.67
C TRP A 139 1.57 -18.78 -4.55
N MET A 140 2.20 -19.95 -4.79
CA MET A 140 2.31 -21.01 -3.80
C MET A 140 3.74 -21.20 -3.27
N ASP A 141 4.72 -20.41 -3.74
CA ASP A 141 6.14 -20.56 -3.42
C ASP A 141 6.83 -19.23 -3.07
N PHE A 142 6.46 -18.64 -1.93
CA PHE A 142 7.07 -17.41 -1.42
C PHE A 142 8.35 -17.64 -0.60
N VAL A 143 8.89 -18.86 -0.55
CA VAL A 143 10.13 -19.14 0.20
C VAL A 143 11.31 -18.27 -0.28
N PRO A 144 11.53 -18.05 -1.60
CA PRO A 144 12.65 -17.23 -2.05
C PRO A 144 12.62 -15.78 -1.53
N VAL A 145 11.44 -15.16 -1.46
CA VAL A 145 11.32 -13.78 -0.94
C VAL A 145 11.37 -13.75 0.59
N LEU A 146 10.87 -14.79 1.27
CA LEU A 146 11.06 -14.95 2.71
C LEU A 146 12.56 -14.93 3.06
N GLU A 147 13.41 -15.68 2.34
CA GLU A 147 14.85 -15.75 2.62
C GLU A 147 15.54 -14.38 2.54
N VAL A 148 15.07 -13.49 1.66
CA VAL A 148 15.57 -12.12 1.52
C VAL A 148 15.10 -11.19 2.64
N LEU A 149 13.88 -11.39 3.13
CA LEU A 149 13.25 -10.50 4.11
C LEU A 149 13.42 -10.96 5.56
N ASN A 150 13.76 -12.22 5.80
CA ASN A 150 13.84 -12.81 7.13
C ASN A 150 15.00 -12.23 7.98
N GLY A 151 14.88 -12.35 9.30
CA GLY A 151 15.90 -11.94 10.27
C GLY A 151 15.91 -10.45 10.59
N ARG A 152 14.94 -9.70 10.08
CA ARG A 152 14.77 -8.27 10.37
C ARG A 152 14.16 -8.03 11.75
N SER A 153 14.41 -6.85 12.30
CA SER A 153 13.72 -6.39 13.50
C SER A 153 12.31 -5.86 13.16
N GLY A 154 11.42 -5.94 14.13
CA GLY A 154 10.11 -5.31 14.16
C GLY A 154 9.96 -4.45 15.42
N TYR A 155 8.76 -3.90 15.61
CA TYR A 155 8.50 -2.86 16.61
C TYR A 155 7.16 -3.10 17.32
N THR A 156 7.16 -2.86 18.62
CA THR A 156 5.95 -2.77 19.47
C THR A 156 6.00 -1.49 20.30
N ASP A 157 4.93 -1.20 21.02
CA ASP A 157 4.91 -0.11 22.02
C ASP A 157 6.01 -0.29 23.10
N GLY A 158 6.47 -1.53 23.32
CA GLY A 158 7.54 -1.86 24.25
C GLY A 158 8.96 -1.75 23.68
N GLY A 159 9.10 -1.39 22.40
CA GLY A 159 10.39 -1.25 21.72
C GLY A 159 10.61 -2.29 20.61
N GLU A 160 11.87 -2.42 20.21
CA GLU A 160 12.33 -3.31 19.14
C GLU A 160 12.20 -4.78 19.53
N MET A 161 11.79 -5.61 18.57
CA MET A 161 11.70 -7.06 18.71
C MET A 161 11.96 -7.77 17.39
N SER A 162 11.75 -9.09 17.32
CA SER A 162 11.82 -9.82 16.05
C SER A 162 10.59 -9.56 15.17
N CYS A 163 10.80 -9.47 13.85
CA CYS A 163 9.77 -9.44 12.80
C CYS A 163 9.56 -10.88 12.26
N PRO A 164 8.65 -11.68 12.85
CA PRO A 164 8.31 -13.00 12.32
C PRO A 164 7.51 -12.90 11.03
N ILE A 165 8.06 -13.39 9.92
CA ILE A 165 7.33 -13.42 8.65
C ILE A 165 6.45 -14.68 8.56
N TYR A 166 5.17 -14.49 8.26
CA TYR A 166 4.17 -15.55 8.14
C TYR A 166 3.81 -15.80 6.68
N VAL A 167 4.47 -16.76 6.02
CA VAL A 167 4.23 -17.03 4.57
C VAL A 167 2.78 -17.39 4.26
N ASN A 168 2.04 -17.96 5.21
CA ASN A 168 0.61 -18.26 5.06
C ASN A 168 -0.27 -17.01 4.95
N VAL A 169 0.23 -15.83 5.34
CA VAL A 169 -0.45 -14.55 5.11
C VAL A 169 -0.39 -14.20 3.61
N TRP A 170 0.74 -14.46 2.97
CA TRP A 170 0.93 -14.20 1.53
C TRP A 170 0.37 -15.29 0.63
N ARG A 171 0.28 -16.52 1.13
CA ARG A 171 -0.04 -17.70 0.33
C ARG A 171 -1.50 -18.12 0.51
N HIS A 172 -2.30 -17.99 -0.54
CA HIS A 172 -3.62 -18.61 -0.60
C HIS A 172 -4.03 -18.93 -2.05
N ASN A 173 -4.81 -20.00 -2.21
CA ASN A 173 -5.33 -20.45 -3.49
C ASN A 173 -6.79 -20.01 -3.64
N LEU A 174 -7.13 -19.34 -4.73
CA LEU A 174 -8.50 -18.92 -5.02
C LEU A 174 -9.36 -20.04 -5.63
N HIS A 175 -8.74 -21.14 -6.08
CA HIS A 175 -9.41 -22.32 -6.64
C HIS A 175 -9.75 -23.41 -5.61
N SER A 176 -9.62 -23.13 -4.31
CA SER A 176 -10.00 -24.11 -3.28
C SER A 176 -11.52 -24.00 -3.01
N PRO A 177 -12.27 -25.11 -3.07
CA PRO A 177 -13.73 -25.11 -2.92
C PRO A 177 -14.23 -24.71 -1.54
#